data_AF-A0A073KP39-F1
#
_entry.id   AF-A0A073KP39-F1
#
_cell.length_a   1.000
_cell.length_b   1.000
_cell.length_c   1.000
_cell.angle_alpha   90.00
_cell.angle_beta   90.00
_cell.angle_gamma   90.00
#
_symmetry.space_group_name_H-M   'P 1'
#
loop_
_entity.id
_entity.type
_entity.pdbx_description
1 polymer ?
#
loop_
_entity_poly.entity_id
_entity_poly.type
_entity_poly.pdbx_seq_one_letter_code
_entity_poly.pdbx_strand_id
1 'polypeptide(L)'
;MNNYVLLYIFGIVLANYSQILLKKATLQEYDSKLKEYVNRYVIIGYSLFVINAGLNVIALKGVPLNQAPVLESLSYVIILVFGWYFLGEKITKRKVIGNIIIIIGIVIYSIQ
;
A
#
# COMPACT_ATOMS: atom_id res chain seq x y z
N MET A 1 -23.39 -5.78 5.00
CA MET A 1 -22.08 -5.56 4.34
C MET A 1 -21.19 -4.77 5.31
N ASN A 2 -20.57 -5.43 6.27
CA ASN A 2 -19.23 -6.05 6.21
C ASN A 2 -18.19 -5.14 6.91
N ASN A 3 -18.34 -4.91 8.24
CA ASN A 3 -17.40 -4.11 9.04
C ASN A 3 -15.94 -4.54 8.83
N TYR A 4 -15.72 -5.84 8.57
CA TYR A 4 -14.42 -6.42 8.25
C TYR A 4 -13.85 -5.95 6.90
N VAL A 5 -14.68 -5.74 5.87
CA VAL A 5 -14.23 -5.18 4.59
C VAL A 5 -13.85 -3.71 4.74
N LEU A 6 -14.60 -2.93 5.51
CA LEU A 6 -14.24 -1.53 5.80
C LEU A 6 -12.90 -1.46 6.56
N LEU A 7 -12.71 -2.36 7.53
CA LEU A 7 -11.46 -2.51 8.26
C LEU A 7 -10.30 -2.94 7.35
N TYR A 8 -10.57 -3.82 6.39
CA TYR A 8 -9.58 -4.25 5.39
C TYR A 8 -9.19 -3.12 4.44
N ILE A 9 -10.15 -2.35 3.93
CA ILE A 9 -9.90 -1.15 3.10
C ILE A 9 -9.08 -0.13 3.89
N PHE A 10 -9.44 0.11 5.15
CA PHE A 10 -8.68 1.03 6.01
C PHE A 10 -7.25 0.53 6.24
N GLY A 11 -7.09 -0.78 6.43
CA GLY A 11 -5.79 -1.45 6.40
C GLY A 11 -5.04 -1.16 5.10
N ILE A 12 -5.61 -1.46 3.94
CA ILE A 12 -4.95 -1.20 2.65
C ILE A 12 -4.49 0.26 2.55
N VAL A 13 -5.32 1.24 2.90
CA VAL A 13 -4.94 2.66 2.87
C VAL A 13 -3.76 2.95 3.80
N LEU A 14 -3.78 2.44 5.03
CA LEU A 14 -2.67 2.56 5.98
C LEU A 14 -1.37 1.93 5.46
N ALA A 15 -1.47 0.77 4.82
CA ALA A 15 -0.34 0.05 4.24
C ALA A 15 0.32 0.89 3.14
N ASN A 16 -0.50 1.38 2.20
CA ASN A 16 -0.05 2.24 1.11
C ASN A 16 0.59 3.53 1.63
N TYR A 17 0.01 4.12 2.68
CA TYR A 17 0.55 5.31 3.31
C TYR A 17 1.93 5.05 3.93
N SER A 18 2.09 3.95 4.67
CA SER A 18 3.38 3.51 5.24
C SER A 18 4.44 3.30 4.15
N GLN A 19 4.08 2.58 3.08
CA GLN A 19 4.97 2.31 1.94
C GLN A 19 5.47 3.59 1.27
N ILE A 20 4.59 4.59 1.12
CA ILE A 20 4.96 5.85 0.49
C ILE A 20 5.80 6.72 1.42
N LEU A 21 5.54 6.69 2.71
CA LEU A 21 6.36 7.36 3.71
C LEU A 21 7.79 6.81 3.73
N LEU A 22 7.93 5.48 3.68
CA LEU A 22 9.22 4.78 3.57
C LEU A 22 9.94 5.13 2.26
N LYS A 23 9.22 5.11 1.13
CA LYS A 23 9.77 5.50 -0.18
C LYS A 23 10.24 6.96 -0.20
N LYS A 24 9.52 7.84 0.49
CA LYS A 24 9.90 9.26 0.65
C LYS A 24 11.11 9.43 1.55
N ALA A 25 11.24 8.60 2.59
CA ALA A 25 12.41 8.61 3.47
C ALA A 25 13.71 8.25 2.72
N THR A 26 13.66 7.31 1.77
CA THR A 26 14.83 6.92 0.96
C THR A 26 15.23 7.93 -0.12
N LEU A 27 14.34 8.86 -0.48
CA LEU A 27 14.62 9.91 -1.46
C LEU A 27 15.36 11.11 -0.86
N GLN A 28 15.42 11.20 0.47
CA GLN A 28 16.28 12.16 1.15
C GLN A 28 17.67 11.52 1.31
N GLU A 29 18.68 12.04 0.61
CA GLU A 29 20.06 11.61 0.80
C GLU A 29 20.50 11.97 2.23
N TYR A 30 20.76 10.95 3.05
CA TYR A 30 21.34 11.11 4.36
C TYR A 30 22.78 10.56 4.35
N ASP A 31 23.70 11.37 4.88
CA ASP A 31 25.15 11.12 4.97
C ASP A 31 25.54 9.82 5.73
N SER A 32 24.60 9.15 6.41
CA SER A 32 24.90 7.97 7.23
C SER A 32 23.69 7.04 7.39
N LYS A 33 23.90 5.73 7.19
CA LYS A 33 22.88 4.66 7.35
C LYS A 33 22.18 4.66 8.71
N LEU A 34 22.86 5.11 9.78
CA LEU A 34 22.28 5.24 11.13
C LEU A 34 21.36 6.46 11.27
N LYS A 35 21.66 7.59 10.62
CA LYS A 35 20.77 8.77 10.62
C LYS A 35 19.55 8.57 9.73
N GLU A 36 19.70 7.77 8.68
CA GLU A 36 18.60 7.34 7.81
C GLU A 36 17.55 6.52 8.60
N TYR A 37 17.99 5.61 9.48
CA TYR A 37 17.10 4.80 10.32
C TYR A 37 16.46 5.58 11.50
N VAL A 38 17.13 6.60 12.02
CA VAL A 38 16.63 7.46 13.12
C VAL A 38 15.70 8.58 12.60
N ASN A 39 15.53 8.71 11.28
CA ASN A 39 14.65 9.72 10.71
C ASN A 39 13.19 9.47 11.12
N ARG A 40 12.50 10.54 11.51
CA ARG A 40 11.11 10.50 12.00
C ARG A 40 10.16 9.83 10.98
N TYR A 41 10.44 9.95 9.69
CA TYR A 41 9.69 9.29 8.62
C TYR A 41 9.85 7.76 8.60
N VAL A 42 11.04 7.22 8.87
CA VAL A 42 11.28 5.77 8.90
C VAL A 42 10.61 5.13 10.11
N ILE A 43 10.75 5.76 11.28
CA ILE A 43 10.12 5.27 12.52
C ILE A 43 8.60 5.27 12.40
N ILE A 44 8.00 6.36 11.90
CA ILE A 44 6.56 6.45 11.70
C ILE A 44 6.11 5.43 10.64
N GLY A 45 6.86 5.28 9.55
CA GLY A 45 6.58 4.33 8.47
C GLY A 45 6.54 2.88 8.97
N TYR A 46 7.58 2.45 9.69
CA TYR A 46 7.63 1.11 10.28
C TYR A 46 6.56 0.89 11.36
N SER A 47 6.29 1.89 12.19
CA SER A 47 5.23 1.79 13.21
C SER A 47 3.86 1.58 12.57
N LEU A 48 3.55 2.36 11.53
CA LEU A 48 2.33 2.20 10.73
C LEU A 48 2.28 0.86 10.02
N PHE A 49 3.41 0.35 9.52
CA PHE A 49 3.50 -0.96 8.88
C PHE A 49 3.15 -2.10 9.85
N VAL A 50 3.66 -2.06 11.08
CA VAL A 50 3.37 -3.07 12.11
C VAL A 50 1.90 -3.01 12.52
N ILE A 51 1.36 -1.81 12.76
CA ILE A 51 -0.07 -1.63 13.07
C ILE A 51 -0.92 -2.17 11.92
N ASN A 52 -0.51 -1.89 10.69
CA ASN A 52 -1.20 -2.34 9.49
C ASN A 52 -1.23 -3.86 9.38
N ALA A 53 -0.10 -4.52 9.56
CA ALA A 53 -0.02 -5.98 9.52
C ALA A 53 -0.96 -6.62 10.54
N GLY A 54 -1.05 -6.07 11.75
CA GLY A 54 -2.00 -6.50 12.77
C GLY A 54 -3.46 -6.34 12.34
N LEU A 55 -3.82 -5.17 11.79
CA LEU A 55 -5.16 -4.92 11.25
C LEU A 55 -5.51 -5.88 10.10
N ASN A 56 -4.56 -6.13 9.20
CA ASN A 56 -4.74 -6.97 8.03
C ASN A 56 -5.03 -8.43 8.45
N VAL A 57 -4.27 -8.96 9.40
CA VAL A 57 -4.50 -10.31 9.97
C VAL A 57 -5.89 -10.43 10.62
N ILE A 58 -6.36 -9.39 11.31
CA ILE A 58 -7.71 -9.39 11.92
C ILE A 58 -8.79 -9.31 10.84
N ALA A 59 -8.59 -8.49 9.82
CA ALA A 59 -9.55 -8.31 8.75
C ALA A 59 -9.65 -9.54 7.84
N LEU A 60 -8.53 -10.24 7.56
CA LEU A 60 -8.52 -11.52 6.83
C LEU A 60 -9.33 -12.62 7.52
N LYS A 61 -9.52 -12.58 8.85
CA LYS A 61 -10.38 -13.53 9.57
C LYS A 61 -11.88 -13.35 9.27
N GLY A 62 -12.30 -12.16 8.84
CA GLY A 62 -13.70 -11.82 8.58
C GLY A 62 -14.04 -11.56 7.10
N VAL A 63 -13.04 -11.36 6.25
CA VAL A 63 -13.24 -11.14 4.81
C VAL A 63 -13.17 -12.48 4.08
N PRO A 64 -14.18 -12.85 3.26
CA PRO A 64 -14.11 -14.03 2.43
C PRO A 64 -12.92 -13.90 1.46
N LEU A 65 -12.07 -14.93 1.39
CA LEU A 65 -10.82 -14.94 0.64
C LEU A 65 -10.98 -14.53 -0.83
N ASN A 66 -12.15 -14.73 -1.45
CA ASN A 66 -12.42 -14.30 -2.83
C ASN A 66 -12.47 -12.77 -3.00
N GLN A 67 -12.77 -12.00 -1.94
CA GLN A 67 -12.83 -10.52 -2.01
C GLN A 67 -11.48 -9.88 -1.69
N ALA A 68 -10.57 -10.59 -1.02
CA ALA A 68 -9.26 -10.05 -0.66
C ALA A 68 -8.39 -9.65 -1.88
N PRO A 69 -8.31 -10.44 -2.98
CA PRO A 69 -7.58 -10.04 -4.19
C PRO A 69 -8.15 -8.78 -4.85
N VAL A 70 -9.48 -8.68 -4.91
CA VAL A 70 -10.17 -7.52 -5.49
C VAL A 70 -9.86 -6.26 -4.67
N LEU A 71 -9.85 -6.38 -3.35
CA LEU A 71 -9.49 -5.28 -2.44
C LEU A 71 -8.00 -4.91 -2.54
N GLU A 72 -7.11 -5.89 -2.64
CA GLU A 72 -5.67 -5.65 -2.90
C GLU A 72 -5.43 -4.95 -4.24
N SER A 73 -6.27 -5.18 -5.25
CA SER A 73 -6.18 -4.45 -6.54
C SER A 73 -6.30 -2.94 -6.34
N LEU A 74 -7.20 -2.51 -5.43
CA LEU A 74 -7.39 -1.10 -5.10
C LEU A 74 -6.14 -0.50 -4.45
N SER A 75 -5.39 -1.31 -3.69
CA SER A 75 -4.09 -0.93 -3.11
C SER A 75 -3.15 -0.36 -4.18
N TYR A 76 -3.01 -1.06 -5.31
CA TYR A 76 -2.12 -0.63 -6.40
C TYR A 76 -2.55 0.67 -7.05
N VAL A 77 -3.86 0.91 -7.19
CA VAL A 77 -4.39 2.19 -7.69
C VAL A 77 -4.10 3.31 -6.69
N ILE A 78 -4.37 3.07 -5.40
CA ILE A 78 -4.15 4.01 -4.31
C ILE A 78 -2.66 4.37 -4.20
N ILE A 79 -1.74 3.40 -4.24
CA ILE A 79 -0.30 3.65 -4.17
C ILE A 79 0.19 4.53 -5.32
N LEU A 80 -0.42 4.40 -6.50
CA LEU A 80 -0.06 5.17 -7.68
C LEU A 80 -0.52 6.63 -7.54
N VAL A 81 -1.75 6.83 -7.05
CA VAL A 81 -2.33 8.16 -6.77
C VAL A 81 -1.56 8.86 -5.65
N PHE A 82 -1.37 8.19 -4.51
CA PHE A 82 -0.59 8.74 -3.41
C PHE A 82 0.87 8.95 -3.82
N GLY A 83 1.45 8.08 -4.65
CA GLY A 83 2.81 8.24 -5.15
C GLY A 83 2.98 9.53 -5.95
N TRP A 84 2.03 9.84 -6.83
CA TRP A 84 2.00 11.12 -7.55
C TRP A 84 1.78 12.31 -6.61
N TYR A 85 0.87 12.20 -5.64
CA TYR A 85 0.53 13.28 -4.73
C TYR A 85 1.63 13.60 -3.70
N PHE A 86 2.23 12.58 -3.06
CA PHE A 86 3.20 12.75 -1.96
C PHE A 86 4.65 12.89 -2.41
N LEU A 87 5.03 12.25 -3.53
CA LEU A 87 6.38 12.29 -4.08
C LEU A 87 6.51 13.20 -5.30
N GLY A 88 5.40 13.64 -5.91
CA GLY A 88 5.45 14.43 -7.15
C GLY A 88 6.01 13.66 -8.34
N GLU A 89 6.14 12.33 -8.25
CA GLU A 89 6.68 11.50 -9.33
C GLU A 89 5.78 11.62 -10.57
N LYS A 90 6.32 12.03 -11.73
CA LYS A 90 5.57 11.98 -12.99
C LYS A 90 5.05 10.55 -13.21
N ILE A 91 3.73 10.42 -13.32
CA ILE A 91 3.10 9.14 -13.67
C ILE A 91 3.48 8.82 -15.11
N THR A 92 4.53 8.02 -15.30
CA THR A 92 4.94 7.55 -16.62
C THR A 92 3.89 6.57 -17.15
N LYS A 93 3.59 6.61 -18.45
CA LYS A 93 2.63 5.69 -19.12
C LYS A 93 2.89 4.21 -18.79
N ARG A 94 4.15 3.82 -18.55
CA ARG A 94 4.55 2.47 -18.11
C ARG A 94 3.96 2.07 -16.74
N LYS A 95 3.88 2.98 -15.76
CA LYS A 95 3.28 2.70 -14.44
C LYS A 95 1.76 2.44 -14.57
N VAL A 96 1.08 3.17 -15.45
CA VAL A 96 -0.35 3.00 -15.71
C VAL A 96 -0.63 1.67 -16.40
N ILE A 97 0.15 1.33 -17.44
CA ILE A 97 0.02 0.05 -18.16
C ILE A 97 0.29 -1.13 -17.19
N GLY A 98 1.31 -1.02 -16.34
CA GLY A 98 1.58 -2.04 -15.32
C GLY A 98 0.40 -2.24 -14.36
N ASN A 99 -0.24 -1.16 -13.92
CA ASN A 99 -1.41 -1.25 -13.05
C ASN A 99 -2.61 -1.91 -13.76
N ILE A 100 -2.83 -1.59 -15.04
CA ILE A 100 -3.86 -2.23 -15.86
C ILE A 100 -3.61 -3.74 -16.00
N ILE A 101 -2.36 -4.16 -16.21
CA ILE A 101 -1.99 -5.58 -16.30
C ILE A 101 -2.26 -6.31 -14.97
N ILE A 102 -1.94 -5.69 -13.83
CA ILE A 102 -2.21 -6.25 -12.50
C ILE A 102 -3.73 -6.41 -12.28
N ILE A 103 -4.51 -5.40 -12.62
CA ILE A 103 -5.98 -5.44 -12.51
C ILE A 103 -6.53 -6.57 -13.40
N ILE A 104 -6.05 -6.72 -14.63
CA ILE A 104 -6.45 -7.82 -15.53
C ILE A 104 -6.13 -9.18 -14.91
N GLY A 105 -4.91 -9.35 -14.36
CA GLY A 105 -4.52 -10.60 -13.70
C GLY A 105 -5.44 -10.96 -12.52
N ILE A 106 -5.87 -9.96 -11.76
CA ILE A 106 -6.75 -10.18 -10.61
C ILE A 106 -8.19 -10.46 -11.04
N VAL A 107 -8.69 -9.82 -12.11
CA VAL A 107 -10.01 -10.12 -12.68
C VAL A 107 -10.07 -11.58 -13.16
N ILE A 108 -9.02 -12.07 -13.80
CA ILE A 108 -8.92 -13.47 -14.22
C ILE A 108 -8.92 -14.40 -12.99
N TYR A 109 -8.12 -14.08 -11.98
CA TYR A 109 -8.08 -14.87 -10.73
C TYR A 109 -9.41 -14.86 -9.98
N SER A 110 -10.15 -13.75 -9.99
CA SER A 110 -11.43 -13.63 -9.30
C SER A 110 -12.59 -14.31 -10.04
N ILE A 111 -12.44 -14.57 -11.35
CA ILE A 111 -13.42 -15.29 -12.18
C ILE A 111 -13.22 -16.81 -12.08
N GLN A 112 -12.02 -17.26 -11.73
CA GLN A 112 -11.64 -18.66 -11.60
C GLN A 112 -11.88 -19.19 -10.18
#